data_AF-A0A5N6UWZ4-F1
#
_entry.id   AF-A0A5N6UWZ4-F1
#
_cell.length_a   1.000
_cell.length_b   1.000
_cell.length_c   1.000
_cell.angle_alpha   90.00
_cell.angle_beta   90.00
_cell.angle_gamma   90.00
#
_symmetry.space_group_name_H-M   'P 1'
#
loop_
_entity.id
_entity.type
_entity.pdbx_description
1 polymer ?
#
loop_
_entity_poly.entity_id
_entity_poly.type
_entity_poly.pdbx_seq_one_letter_code
_entity_poly.pdbx_strand_id
1 'polypeptide(L)'
;MTGSVKRPASPTGSISPPPIKRKVESTLTKQSVSSFFTPASQKKPEQITWRIVNNSLVVGKYAKKADHKQTEEKPKVAAFDLDSTLVSTASGNTFPKNSSDWKWWHDTVPSRLKKLSADGYYVIIISNQKKISLQKEMKGGRSDSKSLMNFKQRASAVMKQLDIPLSVYAATLDDGYRKPRIGMWKEFLDDYDFDVNGVDLSKSIYVGDAAGRPNDHSQVDRGFAVNAGVPFQTPEEFFLNAAPEPLVEPFDPSLYLQSDQADDALPPFTRQSAVELVIFCGSPGAGKSTFYWDYLEPLGYERVNQDILKTRPKCIKVAKEHLAAGRSVVVDNTNADPETRSHWIEVAKEFGISIRCVYFSASPTLCRHNNAVRAANKSLNPESRTLLPGIAFGDFGRRFKEPTMAEGFKDIVRVDFRFRGDEESKKIWKQYWI
;
A
#
# COMPACT_ATOMS: atom_id res chain seq x y z
N MET A 1 -25.44 -81.38 -39.69
CA MET A 1 -25.18 -82.07 -40.97
C MET A 1 -24.90 -81.01 -42.03
N THR A 2 -23.92 -81.28 -42.90
CA THR A 2 -23.68 -80.67 -44.24
C THR A 2 -23.46 -79.14 -44.26
N GLY A 3 -22.31 -78.58 -44.63
CA GLY A 3 -21.38 -79.02 -45.67
C GLY A 3 -21.64 -78.22 -46.96
N SER A 4 -20.80 -77.21 -47.18
CA SER A 4 -20.27 -76.73 -48.48
C SER A 4 -21.23 -76.12 -49.52
N VAL A 5 -20.86 -74.96 -50.09
CA VAL A 5 -20.34 -74.83 -51.47
C VAL A 5 -20.10 -73.35 -51.82
N LYS A 6 -18.91 -73.09 -52.36
CA LYS A 6 -18.39 -71.82 -52.93
C LYS A 6 -19.08 -71.43 -54.24
N ARG A 7 -19.10 -70.13 -54.55
CA ARG A 7 -18.91 -69.49 -55.89
C ARG A 7 -18.97 -67.95 -55.75
N PRO A 8 -18.41 -67.16 -56.67
CA PRO A 8 -17.06 -67.13 -57.22
C PRO A 8 -16.41 -65.73 -57.04
N ALA A 9 -15.19 -65.57 -57.57
CA ALA A 9 -14.31 -64.42 -57.44
C ALA A 9 -14.84 -63.11 -58.08
N SER A 10 -14.34 -62.01 -57.50
CA SER A 10 -14.58 -60.59 -57.76
C SER A 10 -14.37 -60.11 -59.20
N PRO A 11 -14.88 -58.89 -59.51
CA PRO A 11 -14.05 -57.92 -60.20
C PRO A 11 -13.89 -56.62 -59.37
N THR A 12 -12.65 -56.37 -58.98
CA THR A 12 -11.99 -55.05 -58.98
C THR A 12 -12.82 -53.82 -58.60
N GLY A 13 -13.05 -53.65 -57.29
CA GLY A 13 -13.27 -52.33 -56.70
C GLY A 13 -11.92 -51.71 -56.32
N SER A 14 -11.65 -50.50 -56.80
CA SER A 14 -10.44 -49.73 -56.49
C SER A 14 -10.30 -49.50 -54.98
N ILE A 15 -9.36 -50.20 -54.35
CA ILE A 15 -8.95 -50.00 -52.96
C ILE A 15 -8.20 -48.66 -52.91
N SER A 16 -8.78 -47.69 -52.19
CA SER A 16 -8.11 -46.43 -51.89
C SER A 16 -6.83 -46.69 -51.08
N PRO A 17 -5.69 -46.04 -51.40
CA PRO A 17 -4.46 -46.27 -50.65
C PRO A 17 -4.60 -45.82 -49.18
N PRO A 18 -3.93 -46.48 -48.22
CA PRO A 18 -3.95 -46.07 -46.83
C PRO A 18 -3.36 -44.66 -46.67
N PRO A 19 -3.83 -43.87 -45.69
CA PRO A 19 -3.38 -42.50 -45.53
C PRO A 19 -1.87 -42.47 -45.26
N ILE A 20 -1.15 -41.69 -46.06
CA ILE A 20 0.27 -41.41 -45.90
C ILE A 20 0.47 -40.82 -44.50
N LYS A 21 1.31 -41.47 -43.68
CA LYS A 21 1.75 -40.93 -42.39
C LYS A 21 2.35 -39.55 -42.62
N ARG A 22 1.64 -38.49 -42.24
CA ARG A 22 2.22 -37.14 -42.13
C ARG A 22 3.40 -37.24 -41.15
N LYS A 23 4.62 -37.00 -41.64
CA LYS A 23 5.74 -36.65 -40.77
C LYS A 23 5.31 -35.40 -40.00
N VAL A 24 5.15 -35.55 -38.69
CA VAL A 24 5.03 -34.40 -37.79
C VAL A 24 6.41 -33.74 -37.80
N GLU A 25 6.56 -32.65 -38.56
CA GLU A 25 7.71 -31.78 -38.40
C GLU A 25 7.60 -31.11 -37.03
N SER A 26 8.48 -31.53 -36.12
CA SER A 26 8.64 -30.91 -34.81
C SER A 26 9.09 -29.46 -34.99
N THR A 27 8.27 -28.51 -34.56
CA THR A 27 8.56 -27.06 -34.49
C THR A 27 9.53 -26.70 -33.35
N LEU A 28 10.54 -27.55 -33.13
CA LEU A 28 11.65 -27.27 -32.23
C LEU A 28 12.83 -26.76 -33.06
N THR A 29 13.13 -25.47 -32.92
CA THR A 29 14.33 -24.85 -33.49
C THR A 29 15.57 -25.63 -33.05
N LYS A 30 16.60 -25.73 -33.90
CA LYS A 30 17.87 -26.44 -33.57
C LYS A 30 18.50 -25.97 -32.23
N GLN A 31 18.25 -24.71 -31.82
CA GLN A 31 18.65 -24.18 -30.51
C GLN A 31 17.88 -24.77 -29.32
N SER A 32 16.60 -25.07 -29.48
CA SER A 32 15.78 -25.67 -28.42
C SER A 32 16.19 -27.13 -28.15
N VAL A 33 16.54 -27.88 -29.19
CA VAL A 33 17.01 -29.28 -29.06
C VAL A 33 18.41 -29.34 -28.43
N SER A 34 19.34 -28.45 -28.82
CA SER A 34 20.68 -28.42 -28.20
C SER A 34 20.64 -28.03 -26.72
N SER A 35 19.73 -27.15 -26.32
CA SER A 35 19.54 -26.75 -24.91
C SER A 35 19.06 -27.88 -23.98
N PHE A 36 18.36 -28.89 -24.53
CA PHE A 36 17.82 -30.02 -23.77
C PHE A 36 18.89 -31.05 -23.39
N PHE A 37 19.93 -31.21 -24.23
CA PHE A 37 21.03 -32.15 -24.01
C PHE A 37 22.29 -31.49 -23.42
N THR A 38 22.24 -30.20 -23.08
CA THR A 38 23.38 -29.50 -22.47
C THR A 38 23.53 -29.90 -20.99
N PRO A 39 24.69 -30.41 -20.56
CA PRO A 39 24.97 -30.71 -19.16
C PRO A 39 24.72 -29.48 -18.26
N ALA A 40 24.27 -29.69 -17.02
CA ALA A 40 24.00 -28.58 -16.09
C ALA A 40 25.22 -27.65 -15.88
N SER A 41 26.44 -28.16 -16.07
CA SER A 41 27.69 -27.39 -16.02
C SER A 41 27.94 -26.47 -17.23
N GLN A 42 27.21 -26.66 -18.34
CA GLN A 42 27.33 -25.87 -19.57
C GLN A 42 26.10 -24.98 -19.85
N LYS A 43 25.04 -25.09 -19.04
CA LYS A 43 23.92 -24.14 -19.12
C LYS A 43 24.42 -22.76 -18.71
N LYS A 44 24.16 -21.74 -19.55
CA LYS A 44 24.41 -20.35 -19.16
C LYS A 44 23.70 -20.10 -17.81
N PRO A 45 24.37 -19.49 -16.82
CA PRO A 45 23.75 -19.20 -15.54
C PRO A 45 22.44 -18.43 -15.76
N GLU A 46 21.43 -18.74 -14.95
CA GLU A 46 20.16 -18.02 -15.00
C GLU A 46 20.42 -16.52 -14.85
N GLN A 47 20.11 -15.76 -15.90
CA GLN A 47 20.34 -14.31 -15.91
C GLN A 47 19.44 -13.55 -14.93
N ILE A 48 18.37 -14.20 -14.45
CA ILE A 48 17.40 -13.61 -13.53
C ILE A 48 17.28 -14.50 -12.31
N THR A 49 17.53 -13.92 -11.14
CA THR A 49 17.28 -14.57 -9.85
C THR A 49 16.04 -13.98 -9.20
N TRP A 50 15.29 -14.79 -8.46
CA TRP A 50 14.09 -14.38 -7.73
C TRP A 50 14.19 -14.80 -6.27
N ARG A 51 13.85 -13.91 -5.34
CA ARG A 51 13.70 -14.21 -3.91
C ARG A 51 12.45 -13.57 -3.32
N ILE A 52 11.97 -14.15 -2.22
CA ILE A 52 10.85 -13.61 -1.43
C ILE A 52 11.41 -13.20 -0.08
N VAL A 53 11.15 -11.95 0.32
CA VAL A 53 11.59 -11.38 1.60
C VAL A 53 10.36 -11.18 2.49
N ASN A 54 10.46 -11.63 3.76
CA ASN A 54 9.43 -11.50 4.79
C ASN A 54 8.01 -11.89 4.34
N ASN A 55 7.91 -12.83 3.40
CA ASN A 55 6.67 -13.33 2.80
C ASN A 55 5.73 -12.22 2.28
N SER A 56 6.28 -11.08 1.87
CA SER A 56 5.54 -9.86 1.51
C SER A 56 6.21 -9.04 0.41
N LEU A 57 7.48 -9.31 0.10
CA LEU A 57 8.22 -8.63 -0.94
C LEU A 57 8.78 -9.65 -1.94
N VAL A 58 8.51 -9.45 -3.22
CA VAL A 58 9.12 -10.21 -4.32
C VAL A 58 10.27 -9.40 -4.88
N VAL A 59 11.47 -9.99 -4.90
CA VAL A 59 12.67 -9.36 -5.47
C VAL A 59 13.13 -10.16 -6.67
N GLY A 60 13.37 -9.49 -7.80
CA GLY A 60 13.94 -10.08 -9.01
C GLY A 60 15.16 -9.30 -9.46
N LYS A 61 16.30 -9.96 -9.71
CA LYS A 61 17.53 -9.29 -10.16
C LYS A 61 17.95 -9.85 -11.51
N TYR A 62 18.08 -8.98 -12.51
CA TYR A 62 18.70 -9.29 -13.81
C TYR A 62 20.20 -9.00 -13.71
N ALA A 63 21.01 -10.05 -13.65
CA ALA A 63 22.45 -9.95 -13.59
C ALA A 63 23.01 -9.88 -15.01
N LYS A 64 23.61 -8.73 -15.32
CA LYS A 64 24.55 -8.55 -16.43
C LYS A 64 25.84 -8.04 -15.82
N LYS A 65 27.01 -8.46 -16.34
CA LYS A 65 28.29 -7.87 -15.92
C LYS A 65 28.21 -6.37 -16.18
N ALA A 66 27.91 -5.61 -15.14
CA ALA A 66 28.02 -4.18 -15.14
C ALA A 66 29.48 -3.91 -14.77
N ASP A 67 30.23 -3.27 -15.65
CA ASP A 67 31.51 -2.68 -15.28
C ASP A 67 31.22 -1.40 -14.47
N HIS A 68 30.60 -1.54 -13.30
CA HIS A 68 30.61 -0.47 -12.31
C HIS A 68 32.04 -0.39 -11.79
N LYS A 69 32.85 0.45 -12.44
CA LYS A 69 34.16 0.82 -11.90
C LYS A 69 33.92 1.36 -10.50
N GLN A 70 34.62 0.82 -9.50
CA GLN A 70 34.67 1.43 -8.17
C GLN A 70 35.22 2.85 -8.34
N THR A 71 34.34 3.82 -8.27
CA THR A 71 34.66 5.24 -8.21
C THR A 71 34.57 5.68 -6.76
N GLU A 72 35.35 6.70 -6.37
CA GLU A 72 35.21 7.33 -5.05
C GLU A 72 33.87 8.06 -4.87
N GLU A 73 33.14 8.33 -5.96
CA GLU A 73 31.81 8.95 -5.92
C GLU A 73 30.72 7.98 -5.44
N LYS A 74 29.79 8.52 -4.64
CA LYS A 74 28.61 7.77 -4.20
C LYS A 74 27.75 7.31 -5.39
N PRO A 75 27.18 6.10 -5.33
CA PRO A 75 26.35 5.56 -6.40
C PRO A 75 25.08 6.41 -6.61
N LYS A 76 24.66 6.55 -7.87
CA LYS A 76 23.43 7.23 -8.27
C LYS A 76 22.38 6.19 -8.64
N VAL A 77 21.11 6.45 -8.30
CA VAL A 77 20.01 5.51 -8.49
C VAL A 77 18.94 6.14 -9.38
N ALA A 78 18.47 5.38 -10.36
CA ALA A 78 17.28 5.71 -11.14
C ALA A 78 16.21 4.67 -10.82
N ALA A 79 15.27 5.06 -9.98
CA ALA A 79 14.20 4.22 -9.48
C ALA A 79 12.88 4.55 -10.19
N PHE A 80 12.12 3.52 -10.53
CA PHE A 80 10.89 3.66 -11.33
C PHE A 80 9.75 2.89 -10.70
N ASP A 81 8.52 3.41 -10.75
CA ASP A 81 7.35 2.53 -10.71
C ASP A 81 7.29 1.66 -12.00
N LEU A 82 6.49 0.59 -11.96
CA LEU A 82 6.29 -0.29 -13.10
C LEU A 82 5.05 0.08 -13.93
N ASP A 83 3.87 0.01 -13.32
CA ASP A 83 2.59 0.01 -14.02
C ASP A 83 2.16 1.47 -14.26
N SER A 84 1.80 1.82 -15.49
CA SER A 84 1.56 3.21 -15.94
C SER A 84 2.79 4.14 -15.92
N THR A 85 3.99 3.61 -15.61
CA THR A 85 5.26 4.35 -15.64
C THR A 85 6.22 3.81 -16.69
N LEU A 86 6.63 2.54 -16.56
CA LEU A 86 7.48 1.88 -17.56
C LEU A 86 6.64 1.11 -18.57
N VAL A 87 5.55 0.50 -18.11
CA VAL A 87 4.68 -0.34 -18.93
C VAL A 87 3.22 0.04 -18.72
N SER A 88 2.39 -0.15 -19.74
CA SER A 88 0.93 -0.12 -19.62
C SER A 88 0.35 -1.47 -20.04
N THR A 89 -0.91 -1.74 -19.76
CA THR A 89 -1.58 -2.92 -20.34
C THR A 89 -1.75 -2.75 -21.84
N ALA A 90 -1.62 -3.85 -22.59
CA ALA A 90 -1.90 -3.85 -24.03
C ALA A 90 -3.41 -3.85 -24.28
N SER A 91 -4.17 -4.43 -23.36
CA SER A 91 -5.63 -4.52 -23.41
C SER A 91 -6.38 -3.23 -23.06
N GLY A 92 -5.70 -2.23 -22.47
CA GLY A 92 -6.31 -1.00 -21.94
C GLY A 92 -6.98 -1.17 -20.58
N ASN A 93 -6.92 -2.35 -19.98
CA ASN A 93 -7.42 -2.59 -18.62
C ASN A 93 -6.52 -1.93 -17.56
N THR A 94 -7.07 -1.59 -16.40
CA THR A 94 -6.28 -1.14 -15.24
C THR A 94 -5.28 -2.20 -14.74
N PHE A 95 -5.62 -3.48 -14.88
CA PHE A 95 -4.77 -4.60 -14.45
C PHE A 95 -4.54 -5.58 -15.60
N PRO A 96 -3.33 -6.15 -15.72
CA PRO A 96 -3.01 -7.11 -16.79
C PRO A 96 -3.84 -8.39 -16.66
N LYS A 97 -4.38 -8.88 -17.79
CA LYS A 97 -5.12 -10.15 -17.85
C LYS A 97 -4.22 -11.37 -17.67
N ASN A 98 -2.98 -11.29 -18.14
CA ASN A 98 -1.98 -12.36 -18.14
C ASN A 98 -0.57 -11.76 -18.26
N SER A 99 0.47 -12.60 -18.31
CA SER A 99 1.88 -12.17 -18.36
C SER A 99 2.29 -11.44 -19.64
N SER A 100 1.56 -11.60 -20.74
CA SER A 100 1.83 -10.92 -22.02
C SER A 100 0.96 -9.69 -22.26
N ASP A 101 0.03 -9.37 -21.36
CA ASP A 101 -0.82 -8.18 -21.44
C ASP A 101 -0.08 -6.94 -20.96
N TRP A 102 0.97 -6.55 -21.69
CA TRP A 102 1.72 -5.33 -21.44
C TRP A 102 2.33 -4.79 -22.73
N LYS A 103 2.60 -3.49 -22.74
CA LYS A 103 3.39 -2.78 -23.73
C LYS A 103 4.24 -1.73 -23.01
N TRP A 104 5.29 -1.23 -23.66
CA TRP A 104 5.99 -0.04 -23.17
C TRP A 104 5.00 1.11 -23.02
N TRP A 105 5.10 1.85 -21.91
CA TRP A 105 4.27 3.02 -21.68
C TRP A 105 4.48 4.06 -22.79
N HIS A 106 5.73 4.27 -23.19
CA HIS A 106 6.12 5.08 -24.34
C HIS A 106 7.35 4.47 -25.04
N ASP A 107 7.56 4.77 -26.33
CA ASP A 107 8.66 4.21 -27.14
C ASP A 107 10.05 4.65 -26.67
N THR A 108 10.15 5.80 -26.01
CA THR A 108 11.38 6.34 -25.43
C THR A 108 11.86 5.57 -24.20
N VAL A 109 10.98 4.84 -23.50
CA VAL A 109 11.30 4.18 -22.22
C VAL A 109 12.54 3.27 -22.31
N PRO A 110 12.64 2.31 -23.26
CA PRO A 110 13.80 1.43 -23.31
C PRO A 110 15.11 2.16 -23.57
N SER A 111 15.09 3.17 -24.46
CA SER A 111 16.28 3.95 -24.81
C SER A 111 16.79 4.77 -23.62
N ARG A 112 15.88 5.37 -22.84
CA ARG A 112 16.21 6.18 -21.67
C ARG A 112 16.79 5.33 -20.54
N LEU A 113 16.20 4.17 -20.25
CA LEU A 113 16.72 3.27 -19.20
C LEU A 113 18.09 2.69 -19.57
N LYS A 114 18.30 2.32 -20.84
CA LYS A 114 19.60 1.89 -21.34
C LYS A 114 20.67 2.98 -21.20
N LYS A 115 20.31 4.23 -21.52
CA LYS A 115 21.20 5.38 -21.34
C LYS A 115 21.56 5.59 -19.87
N LEU A 116 20.59 5.57 -18.96
CA LEU A 116 20.86 5.70 -17.52
C LEU A 116 21.84 4.65 -17.01
N SER A 117 21.65 3.39 -17.40
CA SER A 117 22.58 2.32 -17.03
C SER A 117 23.99 2.56 -17.60
N ALA A 118 24.10 3.04 -18.84
CA ALA A 118 25.39 3.41 -19.43
C ALA A 118 26.05 4.62 -18.73
N ASP A 119 25.25 5.56 -18.23
CA ASP A 119 25.67 6.73 -17.45
C ASP A 119 25.98 6.40 -15.96
N GLY A 120 26.01 5.09 -15.63
CA GLY A 120 26.42 4.56 -14.33
C GLY A 120 25.33 4.54 -13.26
N TYR A 121 24.06 4.75 -13.61
CA TYR A 121 22.96 4.62 -12.65
C TYR A 121 22.65 3.16 -12.33
N TYR A 122 22.37 2.90 -11.06
CA TYR A 122 21.66 1.70 -10.65
C TYR A 122 20.19 1.85 -11.02
N VAL A 123 19.72 1.07 -11.99
CA VAL A 123 18.33 1.12 -12.44
C VAL A 123 17.50 0.11 -11.67
N ILE A 124 16.49 0.60 -10.95
CA ILE A 124 15.62 -0.26 -10.12
C ILE A 124 14.15 0.03 -10.38
N ILE A 125 13.32 -0.97 -10.13
CA ILE A 125 11.86 -0.87 -10.21
C ILE A 125 11.28 -1.13 -8.82
N ILE A 126 10.39 -0.26 -8.36
CA ILE A 126 9.73 -0.31 -7.05
C ILE A 126 8.22 -0.24 -7.27
N SER A 127 7.52 -1.34 -7.01
CA SER A 127 6.13 -1.49 -7.43
C SER A 127 5.21 -2.05 -6.33
N ASN A 128 4.01 -1.49 -6.22
CA ASN A 128 2.96 -1.97 -5.32
C ASN A 128 2.09 -3.03 -6.02
N GLN A 129 2.21 -4.30 -5.64
CA GLN A 129 1.59 -5.46 -6.30
C GLN A 129 0.64 -6.25 -5.38
N LYS A 130 -0.35 -5.58 -4.78
CA LYS A 130 -1.29 -6.15 -3.78
C LYS A 130 -2.07 -7.39 -4.26
N LYS A 131 -2.22 -7.57 -5.57
CA LYS A 131 -2.95 -8.70 -6.16
C LYS A 131 -2.10 -9.98 -6.31
N ILE A 132 -0.80 -9.90 -6.04
CA ILE A 132 0.07 -11.08 -6.04
C ILE A 132 -0.13 -11.85 -4.74
N SER A 133 -0.64 -13.07 -4.86
CA SER A 133 -0.70 -14.00 -3.73
C SER A 133 0.62 -14.73 -3.59
N LEU A 134 1.28 -14.59 -2.45
CA LEU A 134 2.36 -15.49 -2.03
C LEU A 134 1.69 -16.62 -1.23
N GLN A 135 1.55 -17.82 -1.82
CA GLN A 135 0.87 -18.92 -1.11
C GLN A 135 1.63 -19.29 0.17
N LYS A 136 0.89 -19.49 1.27
CA LYS A 136 1.39 -20.18 2.46
C LYS A 136 1.39 -21.68 2.15
N GLU A 137 2.45 -22.38 2.55
CA GLU A 137 2.75 -23.79 2.31
C GLU A 137 1.55 -24.68 1.97
N MET A 138 1.49 -25.19 0.74
CA MET A 138 0.60 -26.29 0.40
C MET A 138 1.27 -27.62 0.79
N LYS A 139 0.49 -28.56 1.34
CA LYS A 139 0.88 -29.96 1.53
C LYS A 139 1.19 -30.57 0.15
N GLY A 140 2.45 -30.52 -0.29
CA GLY A 140 2.87 -31.00 -1.62
C GLY A 140 4.07 -30.27 -2.23
N GLY A 141 4.55 -29.17 -1.63
CA GLY A 141 5.74 -28.45 -2.08
C GLY A 141 5.45 -26.98 -2.43
N ARG A 142 6.52 -26.17 -2.53
CA ARG A 142 6.44 -24.75 -2.91
C ARG A 142 6.22 -24.63 -4.42
N SER A 143 5.01 -24.29 -4.85
CA SER A 143 4.75 -23.84 -6.23
C SER A 143 4.29 -22.39 -6.22
N ASP A 144 4.79 -21.58 -7.15
CA ASP A 144 4.38 -20.18 -7.28
C ASP A 144 2.89 -20.10 -7.61
N SER A 145 2.18 -19.12 -7.04
CA SER A 145 0.80 -18.85 -7.43
C SER A 145 0.74 -18.40 -8.90
N LYS A 146 -0.40 -18.60 -9.57
CA LYS A 146 -0.61 -18.08 -10.94
C LYS A 146 -0.34 -16.58 -11.04
N SER A 147 -0.73 -15.80 -10.04
CA SER A 147 -0.46 -14.36 -9.99
C SER A 147 1.04 -14.03 -9.88
N LEU A 148 1.78 -14.80 -9.07
CA LEU A 148 3.22 -14.62 -8.92
C LEU A 148 3.96 -15.03 -10.20
N MET A 149 3.58 -16.17 -10.80
CA MET A 149 4.14 -16.61 -12.09
C MET A 149 3.90 -15.57 -13.17
N ASN A 150 2.68 -15.04 -13.28
CA ASN A 150 2.36 -14.01 -14.28
C ASN A 150 3.23 -12.76 -14.11
N PHE A 151 3.40 -12.30 -12.86
CA PHE A 151 4.25 -11.16 -12.55
C PHE A 151 5.72 -11.44 -12.90
N LYS A 152 6.29 -12.56 -12.44
CA LYS A 152 7.67 -12.95 -12.72
C LYS A 152 7.93 -13.04 -14.22
N GLN A 153 7.01 -13.62 -15.00
CA GLN A 153 7.13 -13.69 -16.46
C GLN A 153 7.11 -12.30 -17.12
N ARG A 154 6.19 -11.43 -16.70
CA ARG A 154 6.08 -10.05 -17.21
C ARG A 154 7.35 -9.25 -16.90
N ALA A 155 7.76 -9.22 -15.64
CA ALA A 155 8.97 -8.52 -15.20
C ALA A 155 10.23 -9.10 -15.87
N SER A 156 10.30 -10.42 -16.05
CA SER A 156 11.40 -11.05 -16.80
C SER A 156 11.43 -10.61 -18.27
N ALA A 157 10.27 -10.43 -18.91
CA ALA A 157 10.19 -9.96 -20.28
C ALA A 157 10.70 -8.51 -20.40
N VAL A 158 10.32 -7.63 -19.46
CA VAL A 158 10.84 -6.26 -19.35
C VAL A 158 12.36 -6.26 -19.18
N MET A 159 12.88 -7.01 -18.20
CA MET A 159 14.32 -7.14 -17.95
C MET A 159 15.09 -7.61 -19.18
N LYS A 160 14.58 -8.64 -19.87
CA LYS A 160 15.22 -9.20 -21.08
C LYS A 160 15.20 -8.24 -22.28
N GLN A 161 14.16 -7.44 -22.46
CA GLN A 161 14.12 -6.45 -23.55
C GLN A 161 15.04 -5.25 -23.28
N LEU A 162 15.19 -4.85 -22.02
CA LEU A 162 16.13 -3.81 -21.62
C LEU A 162 17.58 -4.31 -21.69
N ASP A 163 17.82 -5.55 -21.29
CA ASP A 163 19.15 -6.19 -21.31
C ASP A 163 20.24 -5.31 -20.64
N ILE A 164 19.89 -4.77 -19.47
CA ILE A 164 20.76 -3.98 -18.57
C ILE A 164 20.67 -4.56 -17.15
N PRO A 165 21.69 -4.34 -16.30
CA PRO A 165 21.58 -4.62 -14.87
C PRO A 165 20.35 -3.91 -14.29
N LEU A 166 19.39 -4.68 -13.75
CA LEU A 166 18.12 -4.15 -13.26
C LEU A 166 17.54 -5.03 -12.17
N SER A 167 17.06 -4.42 -11.08
CA SER A 167 16.37 -5.10 -9.99
C SER A 167 14.93 -4.61 -9.84
N VAL A 168 14.01 -5.53 -9.58
CA VAL A 168 12.59 -5.29 -9.26
C VAL A 168 12.36 -5.61 -7.80
N TYR A 169 11.67 -4.70 -7.10
CA TYR A 169 11.14 -4.84 -5.76
C TYR A 169 9.62 -4.66 -5.84
N ALA A 170 8.86 -5.69 -5.46
CA ALA A 170 7.41 -5.71 -5.59
C ALA A 170 6.70 -6.08 -4.29
N ALA A 171 6.09 -5.08 -3.64
CA ALA A 171 5.38 -5.25 -2.37
C ALA A 171 4.00 -5.88 -2.58
N THR A 172 3.72 -7.01 -1.94
CA THR A 172 2.49 -7.78 -2.12
C THR A 172 1.44 -7.55 -1.03
N LEU A 173 1.84 -6.97 0.11
CA LEU A 173 0.96 -6.67 1.25
C LEU A 173 0.92 -5.16 1.55
N ASP A 174 0.12 -4.78 2.54
CA ASP A 174 0.04 -3.41 3.09
C ASP A 174 0.89 -3.29 4.36
N ASP A 175 2.20 -3.46 4.19
CA ASP A 175 3.19 -3.43 5.28
C ASP A 175 4.32 -2.43 4.97
N GLY A 176 5.46 -2.54 5.65
CA GLY A 176 6.59 -1.61 5.49
C GLY A 176 7.14 -1.51 4.07
N TYR A 177 6.90 -2.50 3.20
CA TYR A 177 7.35 -2.48 1.81
C TYR A 177 6.44 -1.67 0.89
N ARG A 178 5.17 -1.48 1.25
CA ARG A 178 4.21 -0.80 0.38
C ARG A 178 4.48 0.70 0.30
N LYS A 179 4.70 1.24 -0.90
CA LYS A 179 4.78 2.70 -1.14
C LYS A 179 3.52 3.38 -0.57
N PRO A 180 3.66 4.53 0.11
CA PRO A 180 4.83 5.41 0.15
C PRO A 180 5.93 5.04 1.17
N ARG A 181 5.80 3.92 1.89
CA ARG A 181 6.79 3.49 2.88
C ARG A 181 8.07 3.01 2.19
N ILE A 182 9.20 3.18 2.86
CA ILE A 182 10.53 3.01 2.27
C ILE A 182 11.12 1.61 2.43
N GLY A 183 10.34 0.58 2.78
CA GLY A 183 10.86 -0.77 2.97
C GLY A 183 11.54 -1.33 1.71
N MET A 184 10.97 -1.09 0.52
CA MET A 184 11.58 -1.53 -0.74
C MET A 184 12.90 -0.79 -1.03
N TRP A 185 12.99 0.49 -0.66
CA TRP A 185 14.23 1.26 -0.78
C TRP A 185 15.32 0.72 0.15
N LYS A 186 14.96 0.42 1.40
CA LYS A 186 15.89 -0.15 2.39
C LYS A 186 16.42 -1.52 1.96
N GLU A 187 15.54 -2.38 1.43
CA GLU A 187 15.96 -3.68 0.90
C GLU A 187 16.91 -3.52 -0.30
N PHE A 188 16.68 -2.51 -1.16
CA PHE A 188 17.61 -2.19 -2.23
C PHE A 188 18.97 -1.72 -1.70
N LEU A 189 19.00 -0.85 -0.69
CA LEU A 189 20.27 -0.39 -0.12
C LEU A 189 21.07 -1.57 0.48
N ASP A 190 20.40 -2.46 1.20
CA ASP A 190 21.00 -3.68 1.76
C ASP A 190 21.52 -4.62 0.66
N ASP A 191 20.73 -4.83 -0.40
CA ASP A 191 21.07 -5.71 -1.53
C ASP A 191 22.34 -5.34 -2.30
N TYR A 192 22.83 -4.11 -2.12
CA TYR A 192 23.98 -3.52 -2.80
C TYR A 192 25.01 -2.93 -1.82
N ASP A 193 24.88 -3.19 -0.51
CA ASP A 193 25.77 -2.68 0.56
C ASP A 193 25.89 -1.14 0.58
N PHE A 194 24.79 -0.45 0.25
CA PHE A 194 24.67 1.02 0.25
C PHE A 194 24.06 1.58 1.54
N ASP A 195 23.67 0.73 2.48
CA ASP A 195 23.21 1.13 3.81
C ASP A 195 24.30 1.82 4.64
N VAL A 196 25.57 1.45 4.42
CA VAL A 196 26.74 2.05 5.07
C VAL A 196 27.28 3.27 4.31
N ASN A 197 27.56 3.11 3.02
CA ASN A 197 28.22 4.14 2.20
C ASN A 197 27.26 5.20 1.66
N GLY A 198 25.96 4.88 1.64
CA GLY A 198 24.90 5.73 1.11
C GLY A 198 24.90 5.82 -0.41
N VAL A 199 23.87 6.51 -0.91
CA VAL A 199 23.71 6.87 -2.33
C VAL A 199 23.75 8.40 -2.46
N ASP A 200 24.09 8.91 -3.64
CA ASP A 200 23.93 10.34 -3.95
C ASP A 200 22.46 10.60 -4.27
N LEU A 201 21.68 10.96 -3.25
CA LEU A 201 20.26 11.24 -3.37
C LEU A 201 19.97 12.43 -4.30
N SER A 202 20.84 13.44 -4.31
CA SER A 202 20.65 14.66 -5.11
C SER A 202 20.79 14.43 -6.61
N LYS A 203 21.64 13.46 -7.00
CA LYS A 203 21.82 13.03 -8.39
C LYS A 203 20.99 11.81 -8.76
N SER A 204 20.26 11.24 -7.80
CA SER A 204 19.32 10.13 -8.01
C SER A 204 17.96 10.66 -8.47
N ILE A 205 17.09 9.76 -8.93
CA ILE A 205 15.74 10.12 -9.36
C ILE A 205 14.75 8.99 -9.11
N TYR A 206 13.52 9.35 -8.71
CA TYR A 206 12.37 8.46 -8.68
C TYR A 206 11.34 8.93 -9.71
N VAL A 207 10.88 8.02 -10.56
CA VAL A 207 9.86 8.29 -11.58
C VAL A 207 8.63 7.42 -11.33
N GLY A 208 7.45 8.02 -11.27
CA GLY A 208 6.20 7.28 -11.03
C GLY A 208 4.94 8.07 -11.40
N ASP A 209 3.87 7.38 -11.77
CA ASP A 209 2.61 7.98 -12.22
C ASP A 209 1.73 8.45 -11.06
N ALA A 210 1.83 7.83 -9.88
CA ALA A 210 1.01 8.17 -8.73
C ALA A 210 1.53 9.44 -8.02
N ALA A 211 1.31 10.58 -8.66
CA ALA A 211 1.91 11.86 -8.31
C ALA A 211 0.95 12.84 -7.62
N GLY A 212 -0.35 12.52 -7.50
CA GLY A 212 -1.37 13.41 -6.91
C GLY A 212 -1.91 14.49 -7.86
N ARG A 213 -1.83 14.26 -9.18
CA ARG A 213 -2.45 15.11 -10.22
C ARG A 213 -3.97 14.85 -10.30
N PRO A 214 -4.75 15.69 -11.00
CA PRO A 214 -6.23 15.59 -11.03
C PRO A 214 -6.79 14.20 -11.39
N ASN A 215 -6.09 13.46 -12.25
CA ASN A 215 -6.52 12.13 -12.71
C ASN A 215 -5.74 10.98 -12.06
N ASP A 216 -4.82 11.28 -11.15
CA ASP A 216 -4.06 10.24 -10.47
C ASP A 216 -4.91 9.59 -9.38
N HIS A 217 -4.84 8.26 -9.31
CA HIS A 217 -5.57 7.49 -8.30
C HIS A 217 -4.98 7.66 -6.88
N SER A 218 -3.73 8.12 -6.75
CA SER A 218 -3.03 8.33 -5.49
C SER A 218 -1.78 9.22 -5.67
N GLN A 219 -1.08 9.52 -4.58
CA GLN A 219 0.19 10.25 -4.56
C GLN A 219 1.36 9.40 -3.99
N VAL A 220 1.23 8.07 -4.02
CA VAL A 220 2.15 7.17 -3.30
C VAL A 220 3.58 7.18 -3.86
N ASP A 221 3.75 7.50 -5.13
CA ASP A 221 5.07 7.57 -5.78
C ASP A 221 5.81 8.85 -5.39
N ARG A 222 5.10 9.98 -5.39
CA ARG A 222 5.62 11.24 -4.85
C ARG A 222 5.96 11.09 -3.36
N GLY A 223 5.05 10.53 -2.57
CA GLY A 223 5.29 10.30 -1.14
C GLY A 223 6.45 9.35 -0.87
N PHE A 224 6.63 8.30 -1.69
CA PHE A 224 7.77 7.42 -1.61
C PHE A 224 9.09 8.16 -1.87
N ALA A 225 9.14 8.95 -2.95
CA ALA A 225 10.32 9.74 -3.31
C ALA A 225 10.71 10.73 -2.20
N VAL A 226 9.73 11.45 -1.64
CA VAL A 226 9.95 12.36 -0.50
C VAL A 226 10.49 11.61 0.72
N ASN A 227 9.90 10.46 1.06
CA ASN A 227 10.36 9.66 2.20
C ASN A 227 11.78 9.08 2.00
N ALA A 228 12.12 8.71 0.76
CA ALA A 228 13.45 8.23 0.40
C ALA A 228 14.48 9.37 0.26
N GLY A 229 14.03 10.63 0.21
CA GLY A 229 14.87 11.81 -0.01
C GLY A 229 15.35 11.94 -1.47
N VAL A 230 14.65 11.35 -2.43
CA VAL A 230 15.03 11.29 -3.84
C VAL A 230 14.19 12.28 -4.66
N PRO A 231 14.78 13.07 -5.57
CA PRO A 231 14.04 13.90 -6.52
C PRO A 231 12.99 13.11 -7.30
N PHE A 232 11.80 13.69 -7.46
CA PHE A 232 10.65 13.05 -8.09
C PHE A 232 10.34 13.66 -9.46
N GLN A 233 9.99 12.83 -10.44
CA GLN A 233 9.37 13.24 -11.70
C GLN A 233 8.23 12.31 -12.10
N THR A 234 7.28 12.84 -12.87
CA THR A 234 6.26 12.00 -13.54
C THR A 234 6.83 11.32 -14.80
N PRO A 235 6.19 10.27 -15.33
CA PRO A 235 6.63 9.64 -16.58
C PRO A 235 6.67 10.64 -17.74
N GLU A 236 5.69 11.53 -17.82
CA GLU A 236 5.60 12.57 -18.85
C GLU A 236 6.76 13.58 -18.74
N GLU A 237 7.06 14.06 -17.54
CA GLU A 237 8.22 14.93 -17.28
C GLU A 237 9.53 14.23 -17.67
N PHE A 238 9.74 12.99 -17.22
CA PHE A 238 11.02 12.31 -17.38
C PHE A 238 11.27 11.80 -18.80
N PHE A 239 10.29 11.14 -19.42
CA PHE A 239 10.46 10.49 -20.71
C PHE A 239 10.17 11.42 -21.89
N LEU A 240 9.29 12.41 -21.71
CA LEU A 240 8.83 13.30 -22.79
C LEU A 240 9.31 14.75 -22.61
N ASN A 241 9.93 15.09 -21.48
CA ASN A 241 10.27 16.47 -21.09
C ASN A 241 9.03 17.38 -21.08
N ALA A 242 7.87 16.84 -20.69
CA ALA A 242 6.66 17.64 -20.52
C ALA A 242 6.81 18.64 -19.35
N ALA A 243 6.03 19.72 -19.39
CA ALA A 243 5.95 20.63 -18.26
C ALA A 243 5.25 19.94 -17.08
N PRO A 244 5.64 20.23 -15.82
CA PRO A 244 4.97 19.67 -14.64
C PRO A 244 3.48 20.05 -14.60
N GLU A 245 2.63 19.07 -14.31
CA GLU A 245 1.20 19.29 -14.08
C GLU A 245 0.94 19.68 -12.60
N PRO A 246 0.03 20.61 -12.31
CA PRO A 246 -0.30 21.00 -10.94
C PRO A 246 -0.91 19.84 -10.14
N LEU A 247 -0.66 19.86 -8.83
CA LEU A 247 -1.25 18.93 -7.87
C LEU A 247 -2.65 19.37 -7.47
N VAL A 248 -3.52 18.40 -7.18
CA VAL A 248 -4.83 18.67 -6.56
C VAL A 248 -4.71 18.44 -5.07
N GLU A 249 -4.75 19.53 -4.29
CA GLU A 249 -4.74 19.53 -2.82
C GLU A 249 -3.79 18.48 -2.20
N PRO A 250 -2.46 18.59 -2.44
CA PRO A 250 -1.52 17.57 -2.02
C PRO A 250 -1.57 17.42 -0.50
N PHE A 251 -1.85 16.20 -0.03
CA PHE A 251 -1.73 15.92 1.39
C PHE A 251 -0.25 15.88 1.73
N ASP A 252 0.22 16.87 2.48
CA ASP A 252 1.58 16.94 3.00
C ASP A 252 1.54 16.86 4.52
N PRO A 253 2.04 15.76 5.13
CA PRO A 253 2.09 15.61 6.58
C PRO A 253 2.97 16.69 7.25
N SER A 254 3.98 17.24 6.57
CA SER A 254 4.87 18.24 7.17
C SER A 254 4.14 19.54 7.54
N LEU A 255 3.07 19.91 6.83
CA LEU A 255 2.27 21.10 7.10
C LEU A 255 1.60 21.07 8.47
N TYR A 256 1.27 19.88 8.97
CA TYR A 256 0.63 19.72 10.29
C TYR A 256 1.64 19.77 11.45
N LEU A 257 2.93 19.86 11.16
CA LEU A 257 4.01 20.04 12.15
C LEU A 257 4.48 21.48 12.27
N GLN A 258 4.07 22.36 11.34
CA GLN A 258 4.47 23.77 11.30
C GLN A 258 3.67 24.68 12.23
N SER A 259 2.78 24.11 13.06
CA SER A 259 2.09 24.92 14.09
C SER A 259 3.09 25.28 15.18
N ASP A 260 3.62 26.49 15.06
CA ASP A 260 4.63 27.08 15.93
C ASP A 260 4.20 27.19 17.39
N GLN A 261 5.24 27.38 18.19
CA GLN A 261 5.40 27.42 19.65
C GLN A 261 4.56 28.49 20.41
N ALA A 262 3.42 28.94 19.91
CA ALA A 262 2.63 30.00 20.51
C ALA A 262 1.16 29.58 20.69
N ASP A 263 0.94 28.64 21.60
CA ASP A 263 -0.32 28.56 22.32
C ASP A 263 -0.07 27.69 23.54
N ASP A 264 0.24 28.33 24.67
CA ASP A 264 -0.19 27.87 26.01
C ASP A 264 -1.73 27.85 26.04
N ALA A 265 -2.35 27.14 25.08
CA ALA A 265 -3.77 26.96 25.03
C ALA A 265 -4.13 26.19 26.29
N LEU A 266 -4.97 26.84 27.12
CA LEU A 266 -5.73 26.19 28.18
C LEU A 266 -6.11 24.77 27.75
N PRO A 267 -6.12 23.79 28.67
CA PRO A 267 -6.52 22.44 28.30
C PRO A 267 -7.84 22.54 27.54
N PRO A 268 -7.94 21.93 26.33
CA PRO A 268 -9.08 22.05 25.44
C PRO A 268 -10.37 21.57 26.13
N PHE A 269 -10.24 20.95 27.30
CA PHE A 269 -11.32 20.47 28.10
C PHE A 269 -11.05 20.72 29.59
N THR A 270 -12.00 21.37 30.26
CA THR A 270 -12.06 21.48 31.72
C THR A 270 -13.40 20.93 32.20
N ARG A 271 -13.42 20.37 33.42
CA ARG A 271 -14.64 19.86 34.05
C ARG A 271 -15.59 21.02 34.35
N GLN A 272 -16.86 20.88 33.97
CA GLN A 272 -17.88 21.94 34.18
C GLN A 272 -18.96 21.54 35.19
N SER A 273 -19.03 20.27 35.56
CA SER A 273 -20.04 19.73 36.47
C SER A 273 -19.44 18.66 37.40
N ALA A 274 -20.03 18.47 38.57
CA ALA A 274 -19.65 17.39 39.49
C ALA A 274 -19.86 16.01 38.87
N VAL A 275 -20.92 15.80 38.09
CA VAL A 275 -21.11 14.60 37.25
C VAL A 275 -21.61 15.06 35.89
N GLU A 276 -20.95 14.61 34.83
CA GLU A 276 -21.39 14.86 33.45
C GLU A 276 -21.08 13.68 32.54
N LEU A 277 -21.82 13.62 31.43
CA LEU A 277 -21.57 12.70 30.33
C LEU A 277 -20.90 13.47 29.18
N VAL A 278 -19.81 12.93 28.66
CA VAL A 278 -19.10 13.50 27.52
C VAL A 278 -19.10 12.48 26.41
N ILE A 279 -19.39 12.91 25.19
CA ILE A 279 -19.26 12.03 24.02
C ILE A 279 -18.23 12.59 23.06
N PHE A 280 -17.42 11.72 22.46
CA PHE A 280 -16.57 12.12 21.34
C PHE A 280 -17.32 11.98 20.02
N CYS A 281 -17.12 12.91 19.11
CA CYS A 281 -17.64 12.85 17.74
C CYS A 281 -16.49 13.05 16.77
N GLY A 282 -16.24 12.10 15.86
CA GLY A 282 -15.17 12.25 14.87
C GLY A 282 -14.70 10.94 14.27
N SER A 283 -14.03 11.06 13.12
CA SER A 283 -13.57 9.90 12.33
C SER A 283 -12.67 8.97 13.16
N PRO A 284 -12.67 7.65 12.90
CA PRO A 284 -11.55 6.79 13.33
C PRO A 284 -10.21 7.43 12.95
N GLY A 285 -9.17 7.27 13.76
CA GLY A 285 -7.86 7.90 13.51
C GLY A 285 -7.75 9.40 13.83
N ALA A 286 -8.81 10.05 14.29
CA ALA A 286 -8.78 11.49 14.61
C ALA A 286 -8.04 11.88 15.92
N GLY A 287 -7.53 10.91 16.68
CA GLY A 287 -6.82 11.17 17.94
C GLY A 287 -7.66 11.11 19.23
N LYS A 288 -8.94 10.73 19.12
CA LYS A 288 -9.91 10.61 20.24
C LYS A 288 -9.37 9.88 21.48
N SER A 289 -8.87 8.65 21.32
CA SER A 289 -8.32 7.89 22.44
C SER A 289 -7.17 8.61 23.14
N THR A 290 -6.29 9.26 22.37
CA THR A 290 -5.17 10.03 22.93
C THR A 290 -5.68 11.25 23.69
N PHE A 291 -6.68 11.95 23.16
CA PHE A 291 -7.32 13.06 23.85
C PHE A 291 -7.93 12.63 25.19
N TYR A 292 -8.53 11.44 25.27
CA TYR A 292 -9.01 10.90 26.55
C TYR A 292 -7.86 10.74 27.55
N TRP A 293 -6.78 10.07 27.16
CA TRP A 293 -5.64 9.81 28.05
C TRP A 293 -4.97 11.10 28.53
N ASP A 294 -4.86 12.10 27.67
CA ASP A 294 -4.15 13.34 27.99
C ASP A 294 -4.97 14.30 28.86
N TYR A 295 -6.30 14.31 28.70
CA TYR A 295 -7.13 15.38 29.28
C TYR A 295 -8.31 14.92 30.15
N LEU A 296 -8.86 13.74 29.91
CA LEU A 296 -10.09 13.29 30.58
C LEU A 296 -9.78 12.30 31.69
N GLU A 297 -8.83 11.39 31.46
CA GLU A 297 -8.36 10.45 32.49
C GLU A 297 -7.79 11.19 33.72
N PRO A 298 -6.93 12.22 33.58
CA PRO A 298 -6.39 12.95 34.74
C PRO A 298 -7.47 13.73 35.51
N LEU A 299 -8.61 14.01 34.89
CA LEU A 299 -9.77 14.66 35.52
C LEU A 299 -10.72 13.66 36.20
N GLY A 300 -10.41 12.36 36.15
CA GLY A 300 -11.16 11.28 36.80
C GLY A 300 -12.40 10.83 36.01
N TYR A 301 -12.42 10.99 34.69
CA TYR A 301 -13.50 10.46 33.85
C TYR A 301 -13.29 8.97 33.59
N GLU A 302 -14.39 8.22 33.64
CA GLU A 302 -14.42 6.81 33.29
C GLU A 302 -14.64 6.64 31.78
N ARG A 303 -13.87 5.75 31.13
CA ARG A 303 -13.95 5.54 29.68
C ARG A 303 -14.89 4.40 29.32
N VAL A 304 -15.83 4.71 28.44
CA VAL A 304 -16.67 3.73 27.74
C VAL A 304 -16.25 3.70 26.27
N ASN A 305 -15.78 2.55 25.81
CA ASN A 305 -15.29 2.36 24.43
C ASN A 305 -15.88 1.08 23.82
N GLN A 306 -16.53 1.21 22.67
CA GLN A 306 -17.21 0.10 21.98
C GLN A 306 -16.25 -0.90 21.34
N ASP A 307 -15.01 -0.54 21.02
CA ASP A 307 -14.03 -1.52 20.51
C ASP A 307 -13.70 -2.58 21.56
N ILE A 308 -13.76 -2.20 22.84
CA ILE A 308 -13.55 -3.07 24.00
C ILE A 308 -14.86 -3.81 24.32
N LEU A 309 -15.95 -3.08 24.48
CA LEU A 309 -17.26 -3.61 24.94
C LEU A 309 -18.09 -4.27 23.82
N LYS A 310 -17.65 -4.15 22.58
CA LYS A 310 -18.20 -4.69 21.32
C LYS A 310 -19.54 -4.09 20.88
N THR A 311 -20.50 -3.90 21.77
CA THR A 311 -21.87 -3.48 21.41
C THR A 311 -22.32 -2.22 22.15
N ARG A 312 -23.10 -1.38 21.47
CA ARG A 312 -23.68 -0.15 22.05
C ARG A 312 -24.51 -0.41 23.31
N PRO A 313 -25.39 -1.44 23.39
CA PRO A 313 -26.12 -1.73 24.63
C PRO A 313 -25.20 -2.03 25.82
N LYS A 314 -24.09 -2.74 25.61
CA LYS A 314 -23.08 -2.97 26.66
C LYS A 314 -22.41 -1.66 27.07
N CYS A 315 -22.10 -0.78 26.11
CA CYS A 315 -21.55 0.54 26.39
C CYS A 315 -22.50 1.38 27.24
N ILE A 316 -23.79 1.42 26.88
CA ILE A 316 -24.82 2.14 27.64
C ILE A 316 -24.94 1.57 29.05
N LYS A 317 -24.97 0.24 29.19
CA LYS A 317 -25.03 -0.43 30.51
C LYS A 317 -23.87 0.02 31.41
N VAL A 318 -22.64 -0.09 30.92
CA VAL A 318 -21.44 0.31 31.68
C VAL A 318 -21.45 1.80 32.00
N ALA A 319 -21.83 2.66 31.04
CA ALA A 319 -21.96 4.10 31.29
C ALA A 319 -22.93 4.38 32.46
N LYS A 320 -24.12 3.75 32.44
CA LYS A 320 -25.12 3.89 33.51
C LYS A 320 -24.60 3.41 34.87
N GLU A 321 -23.84 2.32 34.91
CA GLU A 321 -23.23 1.81 36.16
C GLU A 321 -22.23 2.82 36.75
N HIS A 322 -21.40 3.47 35.93
CA HIS A 322 -20.48 4.52 36.40
C HIS A 322 -21.23 5.78 36.86
N LEU A 323 -22.23 6.22 36.10
CA LEU A 323 -23.05 7.39 36.44
C LEU A 323 -23.84 7.18 37.74
N ALA A 324 -24.41 5.99 37.96
CA ALA A 324 -25.10 5.63 39.20
C ALA A 324 -24.16 5.64 40.42
N ALA A 325 -22.87 5.37 40.20
CA ALA A 325 -21.82 5.49 41.22
C ALA A 325 -21.30 6.93 41.39
N GLY A 326 -21.92 7.94 40.76
CA GLY A 326 -21.53 9.35 40.86
C GLY A 326 -20.24 9.71 40.11
N ARG A 327 -19.83 8.90 39.13
CA ARG A 327 -18.62 9.13 38.33
C ARG A 327 -18.97 9.75 36.98
N SER A 328 -18.14 10.68 36.50
CA SER A 328 -18.30 11.24 35.15
C SER A 328 -17.82 10.26 34.10
N VAL A 329 -18.45 10.26 32.92
CA VAL A 329 -18.20 9.26 31.87
C VAL A 329 -17.86 9.93 30.55
N VAL A 330 -16.86 9.39 29.85
CA VAL A 330 -16.57 9.67 28.44
C VAL A 330 -16.95 8.48 27.58
N VAL A 331 -17.72 8.74 26.51
CA VAL A 331 -17.98 7.76 25.45
C VAL A 331 -17.02 8.01 24.29
N ASP A 332 -15.95 7.23 24.26
CA ASP A 332 -14.92 7.25 23.22
C ASP A 332 -15.30 6.32 22.06
N ASN A 333 -16.30 6.75 21.30
CA ASN A 333 -16.75 6.14 20.06
C ASN A 333 -16.71 7.19 18.93
N THR A 334 -17.09 6.80 17.70
CA THR A 334 -17.13 7.74 16.56
C THR A 334 -18.34 8.67 16.58
N ASN A 335 -19.49 8.20 17.09
CA ASN A 335 -20.76 8.93 17.23
C ASN A 335 -21.08 9.86 16.03
N ALA A 336 -21.05 9.27 14.83
CA ALA A 336 -21.05 10.00 13.55
C ALA A 336 -22.33 10.79 13.27
N ASP A 337 -23.49 10.25 13.64
CA ASP A 337 -24.81 10.75 13.25
C ASP A 337 -25.68 11.12 14.46
N PRO A 338 -26.72 11.96 14.29
CA PRO A 338 -27.57 12.42 15.38
C PRO A 338 -28.35 11.27 16.04
N GLU A 339 -28.74 10.25 15.29
CA GLU A 339 -29.42 9.05 15.81
C GLU A 339 -28.53 8.31 16.82
N THR A 340 -27.25 8.11 16.50
CA THR A 340 -26.31 7.50 17.44
C THR A 340 -26.12 8.36 18.69
N ARG A 341 -26.07 9.69 18.53
CA ARG A 341 -25.89 10.64 19.63
C ARG A 341 -27.12 10.73 20.53
N SER A 342 -28.33 10.59 19.99
CA SER A 342 -29.58 10.70 20.77
C SER A 342 -29.65 9.68 21.91
N HIS A 343 -29.14 8.47 21.72
CA HIS A 343 -29.09 7.46 22.77
C HIS A 343 -28.28 7.90 24.00
N TRP A 344 -27.21 8.67 23.81
CA TRP A 344 -26.42 9.20 24.92
C TRP A 344 -27.10 10.39 25.59
N ILE A 345 -27.81 11.20 24.81
CA ILE A 345 -28.62 12.32 25.30
C ILE A 345 -29.77 11.80 26.18
N GLU A 346 -30.39 10.68 25.80
CA GLU A 346 -31.39 9.98 26.61
C GLU A 346 -30.81 9.50 27.96
N VAL A 347 -29.60 8.92 27.95
CA VAL A 347 -28.92 8.51 29.19
C VAL A 347 -28.66 9.72 30.10
N ALA A 348 -28.20 10.84 29.56
CA ALA A 348 -27.98 12.06 30.35
C ALA A 348 -29.28 12.59 30.97
N LYS A 349 -30.38 12.57 30.22
CA LYS A 349 -31.72 12.96 30.71
C LYS A 349 -32.22 12.05 31.83
N GLU A 350 -32.05 10.73 31.69
CA GLU A 350 -32.45 9.74 32.69
C GLU A 350 -31.77 9.98 34.05
N PHE A 351 -30.50 10.37 34.04
CA PHE A 351 -29.73 10.67 35.25
C PHE A 351 -29.82 12.13 35.70
N GLY A 352 -30.52 13.00 34.95
CA GLY A 352 -30.63 14.43 35.27
C GLY A 352 -29.31 15.19 35.21
N ILE A 353 -28.36 14.76 34.37
CA ILE A 353 -27.02 15.35 34.25
C ILE A 353 -26.80 16.08 32.93
N SER A 354 -25.79 16.95 32.87
CA SER A 354 -25.39 17.61 31.62
C SER A 354 -24.64 16.65 30.69
N ILE A 355 -24.86 16.80 29.38
CA ILE A 355 -24.09 16.14 28.32
C ILE A 355 -23.32 17.15 27.47
N ARG A 356 -22.05 16.87 27.16
CA ARG A 356 -21.21 17.68 26.27
C ARG A 356 -20.65 16.85 25.12
N CYS A 357 -20.36 17.49 23.99
CA CYS A 357 -19.72 16.85 22.85
C CYS A 357 -18.30 17.39 22.65
N VAL A 358 -17.33 16.51 22.44
CA VAL A 358 -16.01 16.88 21.92
C VAL A 358 -15.94 16.46 20.46
N TYR A 359 -15.96 17.44 19.57
CA TYR A 359 -15.97 17.24 18.12
C TYR A 359 -14.55 17.36 17.54
N PHE A 360 -14.04 16.27 16.98
CA PHE A 360 -12.73 16.20 16.33
C PHE A 360 -12.87 16.50 14.84
N SER A 361 -12.32 17.63 14.38
CA SER A 361 -12.49 18.16 13.03
C SER A 361 -11.47 17.63 12.00
N ALA A 362 -10.57 16.72 12.41
CA ALA A 362 -9.50 16.19 11.57
C ALA A 362 -10.03 15.62 10.24
N SER A 363 -9.39 16.01 9.13
CA SER A 363 -9.82 15.62 7.79
C SER A 363 -9.76 14.10 7.57
N PRO A 364 -10.54 13.53 6.64
CA PRO A 364 -10.50 12.09 6.34
C PRO A 364 -9.10 11.60 5.94
N THR A 365 -8.35 12.39 5.18
CA THR A 365 -7.00 12.04 4.74
C THR A 365 -6.02 12.01 5.91
N LEU A 366 -6.05 13.01 6.78
CA LEU A 366 -5.25 13.05 8.01
C LEU A 366 -5.58 11.89 8.96
N CYS A 367 -6.86 11.53 9.08
CA CYS A 367 -7.28 10.39 9.88
C CYS A 367 -6.75 9.05 9.34
N ARG A 368 -6.75 8.87 8.02
CA ARG A 368 -6.14 7.69 7.37
C ARG A 368 -4.63 7.64 7.59
N HIS A 369 -3.96 8.79 7.51
CA HIS A 369 -2.54 8.93 7.80
C HIS A 369 -2.22 8.51 9.24
N ASN A 370 -2.92 9.07 10.23
CA ASN A 370 -2.77 8.72 11.64
C ASN A 370 -2.99 7.22 11.89
N ASN A 371 -4.00 6.63 11.24
CA ASN A 371 -4.24 5.19 11.33
C ASN A 371 -3.07 4.37 10.77
N ALA A 372 -2.52 4.76 9.63
CA ALA A 372 -1.36 4.09 9.04
C ALA A 372 -0.09 4.23 9.90
N VAL A 373 0.19 5.44 10.39
CA VAL A 373 1.33 5.72 11.29
C VAL A 373 1.23 4.86 12.55
N ARG A 374 0.08 4.87 13.24
CA ARG A 374 -0.09 4.13 14.49
C ARG A 374 0.00 2.62 14.27
N ALA A 375 -0.65 2.11 13.24
CA ALA A 375 -0.62 0.67 12.96
C ALA A 375 0.80 0.15 12.67
N ALA A 376 1.67 0.99 12.10
CA ALA A 376 3.03 0.62 11.74
C ALA A 376 4.08 0.88 12.85
N ASN A 377 3.80 1.77 13.81
CA ASN A 377 4.79 2.23 14.79
C ASN A 377 4.30 1.99 16.23
N LYS A 378 4.93 1.03 16.93
CA LYS A 378 4.54 0.63 18.30
C LYS A 378 4.64 1.79 19.31
N SER A 379 5.67 2.63 19.20
CA SER A 379 5.87 3.80 20.07
C SER A 379 4.71 4.79 19.99
N LEU A 380 4.06 4.89 18.83
CA LEU A 380 2.91 5.77 18.59
C LEU A 380 1.55 5.08 18.79
N ASN A 381 1.56 3.83 19.26
CA ASN A 381 0.37 2.98 19.32
C ASN A 381 0.26 2.23 20.65
N PRO A 382 0.04 2.97 21.77
CA PRO A 382 -0.01 2.40 23.12
C PRO A 382 -1.11 1.34 23.27
N GLU A 383 -2.19 1.43 22.48
CA GLU A 383 -3.32 0.48 22.51
C GLU A 383 -3.16 -0.69 21.52
N SER A 384 -1.99 -0.85 20.87
CA SER A 384 -1.71 -1.93 19.91
C SER A 384 -2.78 -2.10 18.82
N ARG A 385 -3.32 -0.98 18.32
CA ARG A 385 -4.36 -0.96 17.30
C ARG A 385 -3.84 -1.47 15.97
N THR A 386 -4.61 -2.32 15.31
CA THR A 386 -4.33 -2.79 13.95
C THR A 386 -4.76 -1.74 12.92
N LEU A 387 -4.23 -1.86 11.70
CA LEU A 387 -4.59 -0.97 10.59
C LEU A 387 -6.09 -1.11 10.27
N LEU A 388 -6.83 -0.01 10.45
CA LEU A 388 -8.24 0.03 10.07
C LEU A 388 -8.37 0.15 8.54
N PRO A 389 -9.25 -0.63 7.88
CA PRO A 389 -9.43 -0.56 6.43
C PRO A 389 -10.12 0.75 6.01
N GLY A 390 -9.82 1.21 4.78
CA GLY A 390 -10.37 2.45 4.21
C GLY A 390 -11.89 2.53 4.23
N ILE A 391 -12.59 1.40 4.12
CA ILE A 391 -14.06 1.34 4.15
C ILE A 391 -14.65 1.89 5.45
N ALA A 392 -13.94 1.77 6.58
CA ALA A 392 -14.41 2.29 7.87
C ALA A 392 -14.43 3.82 7.90
N PHE A 393 -13.47 4.48 7.24
CA PHE A 393 -13.45 5.94 7.09
C PHE A 393 -14.54 6.41 6.13
N GLY A 394 -14.76 5.68 5.03
CA GLY A 394 -15.84 5.96 4.09
C GLY A 394 -17.23 5.78 4.71
N ASP A 395 -17.41 4.75 5.54
CA ASP A 395 -18.65 4.52 6.30
C ASP A 395 -18.94 5.67 7.27
N PHE A 396 -17.93 6.06 8.06
CA PHE A 396 -18.05 7.23 8.94
C PHE A 396 -18.43 8.48 8.15
N GLY A 397 -17.69 8.80 7.07
CA GLY A 397 -17.94 9.99 6.27
C GLY A 397 -19.34 10.05 5.66
N ARG A 398 -19.90 8.90 5.24
CA ARG A 398 -21.27 8.81 4.71
C ARG A 398 -22.34 9.10 5.76
N ARG A 399 -22.13 8.65 7.00
CA ARG A 399 -23.08 8.85 8.10
C ARG A 399 -22.89 10.19 8.81
N PHE A 400 -21.70 10.76 8.74
CA PHE A 400 -21.32 11.91 9.55
C PHE A 400 -22.24 13.11 9.32
N LYS A 401 -22.74 13.66 10.44
CA LYS A 401 -23.38 14.96 10.53
C LYS A 401 -22.77 15.71 11.70
N GLU A 402 -22.32 16.94 11.45
CA GLU A 402 -21.72 17.79 12.47
C GLU A 402 -22.65 17.93 13.67
N PRO A 403 -22.14 17.80 14.91
CA PRO A 403 -22.97 17.93 16.10
C PRO A 403 -23.48 19.36 16.27
N THR A 404 -24.72 19.50 16.73
CA THR A 404 -25.35 20.82 16.95
C THR A 404 -25.97 20.93 18.34
N MET A 405 -26.04 22.17 18.87
CA MET A 405 -26.65 22.44 20.18
C MET A 405 -28.12 21.99 20.24
N ALA A 406 -28.83 21.99 19.10
CA ALA A 406 -30.22 21.56 18.99
C ALA A 406 -30.46 20.09 19.37
N GLU A 407 -29.42 19.25 19.37
CA GLU A 407 -29.53 17.85 19.81
C GLU A 407 -29.74 17.74 21.33
N GLY A 408 -29.33 18.76 22.10
CA GLY A 408 -29.45 18.79 23.56
C GLY A 408 -28.11 18.80 24.32
N PHE A 409 -27.01 19.15 23.65
CA PHE A 409 -25.72 19.35 24.31
C PHE A 409 -25.71 20.65 25.12
N LYS A 410 -25.07 20.62 26.30
CA LYS A 410 -24.74 21.82 27.08
C LYS A 410 -23.64 22.64 26.41
N ASP A 411 -22.75 21.97 25.69
CA ASP A 411 -21.55 22.54 25.09
C ASP A 411 -21.00 21.60 24.00
N ILE A 412 -20.37 22.18 22.97
CA ILE A 412 -19.68 21.47 21.90
C ILE A 412 -18.26 22.03 21.79
N VAL A 413 -17.30 21.27 22.27
CA VAL A 413 -15.88 21.59 22.19
C VAL A 413 -15.33 21.09 20.87
N ARG A 414 -14.97 22.01 19.97
CA ARG A 414 -14.28 21.66 18.73
C ARG A 414 -12.78 21.49 18.98
N VAL A 415 -12.22 20.37 18.51
CA VAL A 415 -10.80 20.01 18.63
C VAL A 415 -10.23 19.83 17.24
N ASP A 416 -9.39 20.78 16.85
CA ASP A 416 -8.59 20.67 15.63
C ASP A 416 -7.35 19.80 15.85
N PHE A 417 -6.85 19.19 14.78
CA PHE A 417 -5.69 18.31 14.88
C PHE A 417 -4.43 19.10 15.22
N ARG A 418 -3.71 18.63 16.25
CA ARG A 418 -2.38 19.11 16.62
C ARG A 418 -1.49 17.90 16.88
N PHE A 419 -0.31 17.87 16.27
CA PHE A 419 0.64 16.81 16.54
C PHE A 419 1.26 16.97 17.94
N ARG A 420 1.42 15.86 18.65
CA ARG A 420 2.11 15.78 19.94
C ARG A 420 3.01 14.57 19.97
N GLY A 421 4.25 14.77 20.37
CA GLY A 421 5.27 13.74 20.43
C GLY A 421 6.66 14.35 20.48
N ASP A 422 7.63 13.53 20.85
CA ASP A 422 9.04 13.89 20.82
C ASP A 422 9.58 14.02 19.38
N GLU A 423 10.85 14.41 19.25
CA GLU A 423 11.48 14.60 17.94
C GLU A 423 11.56 13.30 17.11
N GLU A 424 11.63 12.13 17.75
CA GLU A 424 11.59 10.85 17.05
C GLU A 424 10.20 10.59 16.46
N SER A 425 9.16 10.78 17.27
CA SER A 425 7.76 10.70 16.88
C SER A 425 7.44 11.66 15.73
N LYS A 426 7.95 12.90 15.79
CA LYS A 426 7.83 13.88 14.68
C LYS A 426 8.48 13.37 13.41
N LYS A 427 9.68 12.81 13.49
CA LYS A 427 10.41 12.26 12.32
C LYS A 427 9.68 11.09 11.67
N ILE A 428 8.97 10.27 12.45
CA ILE A 428 8.15 9.16 11.93
C ILE A 428 6.87 9.70 11.31
N TRP A 429 6.16 10.57 12.03
CA TRP A 429 4.83 11.04 11.64
C TRP A 429 4.86 11.97 10.41
N LYS A 430 5.95 12.71 10.21
CA LYS A 430 6.16 13.58 9.03
C LYS A 430 6.36 12.83 7.71
N GLN A 431 6.62 11.53 7.75
CA GLN A 431 6.77 10.73 6.53
C GLN A 431 5.40 10.51 5.91
N TYR A 432 5.33 10.30 4.60
CA TYR A 432 4.09 9.87 3.93
C TYR A 432 3.78 8.41 4.30
N TRP A 433 2.55 8.13 4.77
CA TRP A 433 2.12 6.77 5.12
C TRP A 433 0.96 6.22 4.28
N ILE A 434 0.31 7.09 3.49
CA ILE A 434 -0.87 6.80 2.65
C ILE A 434 -0.75 7.36 1.25
#